data_AF-A0A5C9BS02-F1
#
_entry.id   AF-A0A5C9BS02-F1
#
_cell.length_a   1.000
_cell.length_b   1.000
_cell.length_c   1.000
_cell.angle_alpha   90.00
_cell.angle_beta   90.00
_cell.angle_gamma   90.00
#
_symmetry.space_group_name_H-M   'P 1'
#
loop_
_entity.id
_entity.type
_entity.pdbx_description
1 polymer ?
#
loop_
_entity_poly.entity_id
_entity_poly.type
_entity_poly.pdbx_seq_one_letter_code
_entity_poly.pdbx_strand_id
1 'polypeptide(L)'
;MIPAVTSAMIDPAALGQLANTAKGSSSSGKDKISQVASDFESLFASQMLKEMRKTLDPETMFGGDSGDVYGGMFDQFVGQQIANGGGFGLAKMLRETLHHELQAGR
;
A
#
# COMPACT_ATOMS: atom_id res chain seq x y z
N MET A 1 1.01 -25.63 14.51
CA MET A 1 0.61 -24.36 15.13
C MET A 1 0.98 -23.24 14.17
N ILE A 2 0.01 -22.68 13.44
CA ILE A 2 0.23 -21.65 12.41
C ILE A 2 -0.16 -20.31 13.05
N PRO A 3 0.69 -19.26 13.05
CA PRO A 3 0.38 -18.01 13.73
C PRO A 3 -0.68 -17.21 12.97
N ALA A 4 -1.64 -16.69 13.75
CA ALA A 4 -2.84 -15.96 13.34
C ALA A 4 -2.57 -14.52 12.86
N VAL A 5 -1.65 -14.34 11.91
CA VAL A 5 -1.24 -12.99 11.43
C VAL A 5 -2.03 -12.52 10.19
N THR A 6 -2.89 -13.36 9.61
CA THR A 6 -3.64 -12.99 8.39
C THR A 6 -4.88 -12.12 8.67
N SER A 7 -5.42 -12.07 9.89
CA SER A 7 -6.68 -11.34 10.16
C SER A 7 -6.51 -9.88 10.58
N ALA A 8 -5.30 -9.37 10.79
CA ALA A 8 -5.07 -8.03 11.34
C ALA A 8 -4.86 -6.92 10.28
N MET A 9 -4.93 -7.24 8.99
CA MET A 9 -4.51 -6.33 7.91
C MET A 9 -5.57 -5.29 7.50
N ILE A 10 -6.79 -5.31 8.06
CA ILE A 10 -7.90 -4.46 7.59
C ILE A 10 -8.77 -3.95 8.77
N ASP A 11 -8.16 -3.43 9.85
CA ASP A 11 -8.91 -2.83 10.96
C ASP A 11 -8.37 -1.44 11.34
N PRO A 12 -9.20 -0.38 11.32
CA PRO A 12 -8.77 0.96 11.76
C PRO A 12 -8.41 0.98 13.26
N ALA A 13 -8.97 0.07 14.05
CA ALA A 13 -8.55 -0.15 15.44
C ALA A 13 -7.15 -0.77 15.55
N ALA A 14 -6.75 -1.62 14.58
CA ALA A 14 -5.41 -2.19 14.53
C ALA A 14 -4.35 -1.12 14.21
N LEU A 15 -4.70 -0.11 13.40
CA LEU A 15 -3.85 1.06 13.17
C LEU A 15 -3.56 1.84 14.47
N GLY A 16 -4.56 2.00 15.33
CA GLY A 16 -4.40 2.65 16.64
C GLY A 16 -3.46 1.88 17.59
N GLN A 17 -3.56 0.54 17.61
CA GLN A 17 -2.69 -0.31 18.41
C GLN A 17 -1.25 -0.36 17.88
N LEU A 18 -1.08 -0.32 16.56
CA LEU A 18 0.22 -0.22 15.91
C LEU A 18 0.89 1.12 16.19
N ALA A 19 0.14 2.23 16.14
CA ALA A 19 0.63 3.56 16.48
C ALA A 19 1.11 3.64 17.94
N ASN A 20 0.39 3.01 18.87
CA ASN A 20 0.78 2.97 20.28
C ASN A 20 2.03 2.09 20.51
N THR A 21 2.16 0.99 19.76
CA THR A 21 3.34 0.12 19.79
C THR A 21 4.57 0.81 19.18
N ALA A 22 4.38 1.61 18.12
CA ALA A 22 5.45 2.40 17.51
C ALA A 22 5.97 3.52 18.43
N LYS A 23 5.11 4.09 19.30
CA LYS A 23 5.52 5.05 20.35
C LYS A 23 6.44 4.45 21.42
N GLY A 24 6.39 3.14 21.65
CA GLY A 24 7.22 2.44 22.64
C GLY A 24 8.59 1.96 22.14
N SER A 25 8.88 2.03 20.84
CA SER A 25 10.08 1.42 20.22
C SER A 25 10.74 2.40 19.24
N SER A 26 11.66 3.23 19.76
CA SER A 26 12.24 4.39 19.05
C SER A 26 13.13 4.05 17.83
N SER A 27 13.40 2.78 17.55
CA SER A 27 14.06 2.31 16.32
C SER A 27 13.13 1.61 15.33
N SER A 28 12.15 0.83 15.79
CA SER A 28 11.27 0.01 14.93
C SER A 28 10.10 0.78 14.29
N GLY A 29 9.76 1.98 14.78
CA GLY A 29 8.66 2.77 14.23
C GLY A 29 8.93 3.34 12.83
N LYS A 30 10.17 3.75 12.56
CA LYS A 30 10.56 4.37 11.27
C LYS A 30 10.55 3.39 10.10
N ASP A 31 10.96 2.15 10.37
CA ASP A 31 10.97 1.07 9.36
C ASP A 31 9.53 0.66 9.03
N LYS A 32 8.65 0.57 10.05
CA LYS A 32 7.22 0.31 9.85
C LYS A 32 6.53 1.40 9.04
N ILE A 33 6.82 2.67 9.32
CA ILE A 33 6.26 3.81 8.56
C ILE A 33 6.70 3.74 7.09
N SER A 34 7.96 3.40 6.85
CA SER A 34 8.48 3.28 5.48
C SER A 34 7.82 2.14 4.72
N GLN A 35 7.61 1.01 5.38
CA GLN A 35 6.92 -0.15 4.80
C GLN A 35 5.46 0.18 4.46
N VAL A 36 4.72 0.76 5.41
CA VAL A 36 3.32 1.16 5.18
C VAL A 36 3.18 2.19 4.06
N ALA A 37 4.15 3.12 3.94
CA ALA A 37 4.14 4.10 2.87
C ALA A 37 4.38 3.48 1.49
N SER A 38 5.27 2.49 1.40
CA SER A 38 5.51 1.73 0.17
C SER A 38 4.32 0.86 -0.22
N ASP A 39 3.67 0.23 0.76
CA ASP A 39 2.47 -0.59 0.55
C ASP A 39 1.30 0.28 0.05
N PHE A 40 1.13 1.48 0.61
CA PHE A 40 0.15 2.45 0.13
C PHE A 40 0.39 2.85 -1.34
N GLU A 41 1.63 3.18 -1.70
CA GLU A 41 1.97 3.53 -3.08
C GLU A 41 1.73 2.36 -4.05
N SER A 42 1.99 1.13 -3.61
CA SER A 42 1.72 -0.09 -4.39
C SER A 42 0.22 -0.24 -4.69
N LEU A 43 -0.63 -0.02 -3.68
CA LEU A 43 -2.08 -0.08 -3.84
C LEU A 43 -2.59 1.04 -4.75
N PHE A 44 -2.07 2.26 -4.58
CA PHE A 44 -2.43 3.37 -5.44
C PHE A 44 -2.05 3.09 -6.90
N ALA A 45 -0.83 2.60 -7.14
CA ALA A 45 -0.37 2.22 -8.47
C ALA A 45 -1.25 1.13 -9.09
N SER A 46 -1.61 0.11 -8.31
CA SER A 46 -2.51 -0.96 -8.73
C SER A 46 -3.89 -0.43 -9.11
N GLN A 47 -4.44 0.50 -8.33
CA GLN A 47 -5.73 1.13 -8.61
C GLN A 47 -5.68 1.99 -9.87
N MET A 48 -4.61 2.75 -10.07
CA MET A 48 -4.41 3.54 -11.29
C MET A 48 -4.36 2.65 -12.53
N LEU A 49 -3.62 1.54 -12.48
CA LEU A 49 -3.55 0.57 -13.58
C LEU A 49 -4.91 -0.07 -13.85
N LYS A 50 -5.68 -0.38 -12.79
CA LYS A 50 -7.05 -0.88 -12.93
C LYS A 50 -7.95 0.14 -13.63
N GLU A 51 -7.92 1.41 -13.22
CA GLU A 51 -8.72 2.46 -13.88
C GLU A 51 -8.28 2.68 -15.33
N MET A 52 -6.98 2.65 -15.62
CA MET A 52 -6.48 2.69 -17.00
C MET A 52 -6.98 1.50 -17.82
N ARG A 53 -7.00 0.28 -17.26
CA ARG A 53 -7.54 -0.90 -17.95
C ARG A 53 -9.03 -0.79 -18.23
N LYS A 54 -9.81 -0.24 -17.29
CA LYS A 54 -11.25 0.00 -17.50
C LYS A 54 -11.54 0.96 -18.65
N THR A 55 -10.57 1.78 -19.07
CA THR A 55 -10.70 2.62 -20.27
C THR A 55 -10.48 1.87 -21.58
N LEU A 56 -9.98 0.62 -21.52
CA LEU A 56 -9.86 -0.23 -22.70
C LEU A 56 -11.24 -0.78 -23.09
N ASP A 57 -11.45 -1.01 -24.39
CA ASP A 57 -12.70 -1.57 -24.87
C ASP A 57 -13.00 -2.93 -24.20
N PRO A 58 -14.26 -3.19 -23.79
CA PRO A 58 -14.65 -4.43 -23.13
C PRO A 58 -14.38 -5.70 -23.96
N GLU A 59 -14.34 -5.55 -25.28
CA GLU A 59 -14.03 -6.59 -26.27
C GLU A 59 -12.55 -6.97 -26.31
N THR A 60 -11.68 -6.23 -25.61
CA THR A 60 -10.27 -6.59 -25.47
C THR A 60 -10.08 -7.69 -24.41
N MET A 61 -9.05 -8.52 -24.59
CA MET A 61 -8.68 -9.60 -23.65
C MET A 61 -8.57 -9.17 -22.18
N PHE A 62 -8.36 -7.87 -21.92
CA PHE A 62 -8.23 -7.29 -20.59
C PHE A 62 -9.43 -6.43 -20.16
N GLY A 63 -10.36 -6.09 -21.05
CA GLY A 63 -11.51 -5.21 -20.75
C GLY A 63 -12.74 -5.94 -20.22
N GLY A 64 -12.86 -7.25 -20.44
CA GLY A 64 -14.03 -8.07 -20.05
C GLY A 64 -13.89 -8.80 -18.70
N ASP A 65 -15.01 -9.36 -18.23
CA ASP A 65 -15.19 -10.00 -16.90
C ASP A 65 -14.18 -11.14 -16.60
N SER A 66 -13.78 -11.91 -17.62
CA SER A 66 -12.76 -12.97 -17.49
C SER A 66 -11.32 -12.44 -17.41
N GLY A 67 -11.08 -11.22 -17.90
CA GLY A 67 -9.80 -10.51 -17.78
C GLY A 67 -9.61 -9.88 -16.41
N ASP A 68 -10.64 -9.81 -15.57
CA ASP A 68 -10.61 -9.04 -14.32
C ASP A 68 -9.80 -9.73 -13.20
N VAL A 69 -9.80 -11.07 -13.14
CA VAL A 69 -8.99 -11.83 -12.16
C VAL A 69 -7.50 -11.79 -12.54
N TYR A 70 -7.18 -12.11 -13.80
CA TYR A 70 -5.79 -12.07 -14.30
C TYR A 70 -5.26 -10.63 -14.36
N GLY A 71 -6.13 -9.70 -14.75
CA GLY A 71 -5.85 -8.27 -14.72
C GLY A 71 -5.62 -7.79 -13.28
N GLY A 72 -6.45 -8.17 -12.32
CA GLY A 72 -6.24 -7.81 -10.91
C GLY A 72 -4.89 -8.27 -10.39
N MET A 73 -4.47 -9.50 -10.70
CA MET A 73 -3.12 -9.99 -10.39
C MET A 73 -2.04 -9.17 -11.10
N PHE A 74 -2.21 -8.87 -12.38
CA PHE A 74 -1.27 -8.05 -13.14
C PHE A 74 -1.09 -6.65 -12.53
N ASP A 75 -2.20 -5.97 -12.19
CA ASP A 75 -2.16 -4.65 -11.56
C ASP A 75 -1.41 -4.70 -10.24
N GLN A 76 -1.65 -5.73 -9.43
CA GLN A 76 -1.02 -5.88 -8.13
C GLN A 76 0.50 -6.09 -8.26
N PHE A 77 0.95 -6.98 -9.16
CA PHE A 77 2.37 -7.21 -9.37
C PHE A 77 3.08 -5.99 -9.96
N VAL A 78 2.47 -5.35 -10.96
CA VAL A 78 3.07 -4.16 -11.59
C VAL A 78 3.04 -2.99 -10.62
N GLY A 79 1.95 -2.78 -9.88
CA GLY A 79 1.84 -1.74 -8.86
C GLY A 79 2.88 -1.88 -7.76
N GLN A 80 3.12 -3.11 -7.28
CA GLN A 80 4.19 -3.39 -6.32
C GLN A 80 5.58 -3.11 -6.90
N GLN A 81 5.82 -3.47 -8.17
CA GLN A 81 7.08 -3.18 -8.84
C GLN A 81 7.30 -1.68 -9.05
N ILE A 82 6.25 -0.94 -9.38
CA ILE A 82 6.26 0.52 -9.51
C ILE A 82 6.66 1.16 -8.17
N ALA A 83 6.00 0.79 -7.07
CA ALA A 83 6.31 1.34 -5.75
C ALA A 83 7.74 1.01 -5.30
N ASN A 84 8.21 -0.23 -5.52
CA ASN A 84 9.58 -0.63 -5.20
C ASN A 84 10.63 0.19 -5.99
N GLY A 85 10.30 0.60 -7.21
CA GLY A 85 11.15 1.45 -8.05
C GLY A 85 11.14 2.94 -7.70
N GLY A 86 10.41 3.36 -6.66
CA GLY A 86 10.22 4.77 -6.31
C GLY A 86 9.00 5.43 -6.96
N GLY A 87 8.26 4.68 -7.77
CA GLY A 87 6.90 4.94 -8.23
C GLY A 87 6.56 6.39 -8.55
N PHE A 88 5.58 6.90 -7.79
CA PHE A 88 5.04 8.25 -7.94
C PHE A 88 5.61 9.21 -6.89
N GLY A 89 6.49 8.75 -6.01
CA GLY A 89 7.04 9.50 -4.89
C GLY A 89 6.07 9.68 -3.71
N LEU A 90 4.91 9.02 -3.73
CA LEU A 90 3.90 9.12 -2.66
C LEU A 90 4.42 8.54 -1.35
N ALA A 91 5.15 7.42 -1.41
CA ALA A 91 5.75 6.81 -0.24
C ALA A 91 6.76 7.75 0.45
N LYS A 92 7.49 8.54 -0.34
CA LYS A 92 8.42 9.55 0.20
C LYS A 92 7.68 10.69 0.89
N MET A 93 6.66 11.25 0.24
CA MET A 93 5.86 12.34 0.81
C MET A 93 5.18 11.91 2.11
N LEU A 94 4.60 10.70 2.15
CA LEU A 94 3.93 10.20 3.35
C LEU A 94 4.91 10.00 4.51
N ARG A 95 6.12 9.50 4.24
CA ARG A 95 7.19 9.44 5.26
C ARG A 95 7.54 10.82 5.79
N GLU A 96 7.73 11.81 4.91
CA GLU A 96 8.05 13.18 5.31
C GLU A 96 6.94 13.79 6.20
N THR A 97 5.67 13.63 5.82
CA THR A 97 4.53 14.10 6.63
C THR A 97 4.47 13.42 8.00
N LEU A 98 4.61 12.09 8.05
CA LEU A 98 4.56 11.35 9.32
C LEU A 98 5.78 11.64 10.21
N HIS A 99 6.96 11.85 9.61
CA HIS A 99 8.14 12.31 10.35
C HIS A 99 7.96 13.71 10.93
N HIS A 100 7.27 14.59 10.21
CA HIS A 100 6.97 15.94 10.70
C HIS A 100 5.97 15.91 11.86
N GLU A 101 4.89 15.13 11.76
CA GLU A 101 3.90 14.94 12.84
C GLU A 101 4.52 14.34 14.11
N LEU A 102 5.40 13.34 13.97
CA LEU A 102 6.11 12.75 15.11
C LEU A 102 7.10 13.70 15.78
N GLN A 103 7.54 14.75 15.09
CA GLN A 103 8.43 15.79 15.63
C GLN A 103 7.65 16.98 16.21
N ALA A 104 6.49 17.31 15.65
CA ALA A 104 5.61 18.38 16.13
C ALA A 104 4.83 18.00 17.40
N GLY A 105 4.66 16.70 17.67
CA GLY A 105 4.06 16.18 18.91
C GLY A 105 5.04 16.02 20.10
N ARG A 106 6.20 16.68 20.07
CA ARG A 106 7.15 16.77 21.20
C ARG A 106 7.18 18.17 21.80
#